data_AF-A0AAD8V0H7-F1
#
_entry.id   AF-A0AAD8V0H7-F1
#
_cell.length_a   1.000
_cell.length_b   1.000
_cell.length_c   1.000
_cell.angle_alpha   90.00
_cell.angle_beta   90.00
_cell.angle_gamma   90.00
#
_symmetry.space_group_name_H-M   'P 1'
#
loop_
_entity.id
_entity.type
_entity.pdbx_description
1 polymer ?
#
loop_
_entity_poly.entity_id
_entity_poly.type
_entity_poly.pdbx_seq_one_letter_code
_entity_poly.pdbx_strand_id
1 'polypeptide(L)'
;MANLAWKQLIKPILEKDRASNRPLTRFASMVSQGSLPTAATTFESAFCQYLNRYLAAEGAYAVLSVPILKATSASQSGDYATMSDADRENLMNNEHFTFDRQAIQGMVVLNLDDIYITGGHERAIRRTFKEETAAGRHHDVYYLYIAKLANTKIDPAIETRLNEVAVPQFKDFKSIIEGPMFIIENRFVKRMLKAGSVELKGLLSSLNHGKAFAGRLYDAAIKNDFHMGGNAYKPNLKLIKAMAGL
;
A
#
# COMPACT_ATOMS: atom_id res chain seq x y z
N MET A 1 -10.83 14.41 -4.15
CA MET A 1 -11.25 13.54 -3.03
C MET A 1 -11.07 14.15 -1.64
N ALA A 2 -9.95 14.81 -1.34
CA ALA A 2 -9.73 15.46 -0.03
C ALA A 2 -10.93 16.30 0.43
N ASN A 3 -11.54 17.10 -0.46
CA ASN A 3 -12.67 17.97 -0.13
C ASN A 3 -13.94 17.22 0.36
N LEU A 4 -14.10 15.94 0.03
CA LEU A 4 -15.29 15.16 0.38
C LEU A 4 -15.17 14.51 1.77
N ALA A 5 -14.01 13.88 2.06
CA ALA A 5 -13.77 13.20 3.33
C ALA A 5 -13.81 14.17 4.53
N TRP A 6 -13.21 15.35 4.40
CA TRP A 6 -13.21 16.34 5.49
C TRP A 6 -14.61 16.81 5.83
N LYS A 7 -15.39 17.16 4.80
CA LYS A 7 -16.72 17.74 4.97
C LYS A 7 -17.77 16.73 5.41
N GLN A 8 -17.68 15.49 4.92
CA GLN A 8 -18.71 14.48 5.16
C GLN A 8 -18.43 13.60 6.37
N LEU A 9 -17.17 13.42 6.76
CA LEU A 9 -16.80 12.52 7.86
C LEU A 9 -16.17 13.28 9.04
N ILE A 10 -15.06 13.97 8.81
CA ILE A 10 -14.25 14.53 9.92
C ILE A 10 -14.95 15.72 10.58
N LYS A 11 -15.48 16.65 9.77
CA LYS A 11 -16.13 17.86 10.26
C LYS A 11 -17.32 17.56 11.18
N PRO A 12 -18.29 16.69 10.80
CA PRO A 12 -19.40 16.35 11.69
C PRO A 12 -18.98 15.72 13.02
N ILE A 13 -17.89 14.93 13.04
CA ILE A 13 -17.36 14.34 14.28
C ILE A 13 -16.87 15.45 15.21
N LEU A 14 -16.03 16.36 14.70
CA LEU A 14 -15.49 17.46 15.49
C LEU A 14 -16.59 18.44 15.97
N GLU A 15 -17.57 18.74 15.11
CA GLU A 15 -18.72 19.58 15.48
C GLU A 15 -19.55 18.95 16.61
N LYS A 16 -19.77 17.64 16.56
CA LYS A 16 -20.44 16.89 17.62
C LYS A 16 -19.67 16.94 18.93
N ASP A 17 -18.34 16.80 18.88
CA ASP A 17 -17.49 16.88 20.08
C ASP A 17 -17.58 18.26 20.73
N ARG A 18 -17.50 19.33 19.91
CA ARG A 18 -17.68 20.72 20.39
C ARG A 18 -19.06 20.93 21.00
N ALA A 19 -20.12 20.54 20.30
CA ALA A 19 -21.50 20.68 20.78
C ALA A 19 -21.74 19.90 22.10
N SER A 20 -20.98 18.82 22.32
CA SER A 20 -21.05 18.00 23.53
C SER A 20 -20.05 18.41 24.61
N ASN A 21 -19.27 19.48 24.40
CA ASN A 21 -18.19 19.93 25.27
C ASN A 21 -17.19 18.81 25.65
N ARG A 22 -16.88 17.94 24.68
CA ARG A 22 -15.91 16.84 24.85
C ARG A 22 -14.55 17.22 24.28
N PRO A 23 -13.45 16.59 24.74
CA PRO A 23 -12.18 16.66 24.03
C PRO A 23 -12.37 16.27 22.56
N LEU A 24 -11.70 16.99 21.65
CA LEU A 24 -11.80 16.69 20.22
C LEU A 24 -11.27 15.29 19.93
N THR A 25 -12.03 14.55 19.11
CA THR A 25 -11.67 13.21 18.65
C THR A 25 -10.27 13.21 18.04
N ARG A 26 -9.47 12.21 18.44
CA ARG A 26 -8.18 11.92 17.82
C ARG A 26 -8.37 10.91 16.70
N PHE A 27 -7.59 11.06 15.64
CA PHE A 27 -7.65 10.20 14.47
C PHE A 27 -6.35 9.41 14.30
N ALA A 28 -6.47 8.16 13.89
CA ALA A 28 -5.36 7.34 13.42
C ALA A 28 -5.55 7.01 11.94
N SER A 29 -4.52 7.17 11.11
CA SER A 29 -4.51 6.66 9.74
C SER A 29 -3.87 5.29 9.73
N MET A 30 -4.43 4.37 8.96
CA MET A 30 -3.91 3.01 8.85
C MET A 30 -3.92 2.57 7.40
N VAL A 31 -2.81 1.98 6.95
CA VAL A 31 -2.66 1.34 5.65
C VAL A 31 -1.97 0.00 5.81
N SER A 32 -2.33 -0.97 4.97
CA SER A 32 -1.56 -2.20 4.84
C SER A 32 -0.18 -1.88 4.26
N GLN A 33 0.86 -2.17 5.03
CA GLN A 33 2.24 -1.89 4.70
C GLN A 33 3.08 -3.17 4.71
N GLY A 34 3.93 -3.30 3.69
CA GLY A 34 5.04 -4.26 3.67
C GLY A 34 6.39 -3.55 3.82
N SER A 35 7.49 -4.27 3.59
CA SER A 35 8.83 -3.68 3.75
C SER A 35 9.12 -2.58 2.72
N LEU A 36 8.42 -2.55 1.58
CA LEU A 36 8.40 -1.44 0.63
C LEU A 36 7.05 -0.72 0.61
N PRO A 37 7.01 0.57 0.27
CA PRO A 37 5.76 1.30 0.13
C PRO A 37 4.87 0.67 -0.94
N THR A 38 3.56 0.77 -0.70
CA THR A 38 2.50 0.51 -1.67
C THR A 38 1.94 1.84 -2.18
N ALA A 39 1.15 1.79 -3.25
CA ALA A 39 0.41 2.95 -3.72
C ALA A 39 -0.46 3.57 -2.61
N ALA A 40 -1.08 2.74 -1.76
CA ALA A 40 -1.82 3.19 -0.58
C ALA A 40 -0.94 3.92 0.44
N THR A 41 0.28 3.44 0.72
CA THR A 41 1.24 4.14 1.61
C THR A 41 1.64 5.51 1.05
N THR A 42 1.91 5.59 -0.26
CA THR A 42 2.25 6.84 -0.93
C THR A 42 1.08 7.84 -0.83
N PHE A 43 -0.16 7.35 -1.02
CA PHE A 43 -1.36 8.16 -0.90
C PHE A 43 -1.65 8.62 0.53
N GLU A 44 -1.46 7.75 1.53
CA GLU A 44 -1.66 8.07 2.94
C GLU A 44 -0.85 9.29 3.35
N SER A 45 0.41 9.36 2.95
CA SER A 45 1.27 10.49 3.30
C SER A 45 0.67 11.82 2.82
N ALA A 46 0.22 11.87 1.56
CA ALA A 46 -0.44 13.05 1.01
C ALA A 46 -1.77 13.34 1.73
N PHE A 47 -2.61 12.32 1.94
CA PHE A 47 -3.87 12.43 2.66
C PHE A 47 -3.69 13.04 4.05
N CYS A 48 -2.74 12.51 4.83
CA CYS A 48 -2.44 12.95 6.19
C CYS A 48 -1.93 14.40 6.21
N GLN A 49 -1.12 14.82 5.24
CA GLN A 49 -0.68 16.22 5.13
C GLN A 49 -1.86 17.19 4.95
N TYR A 50 -2.83 16.86 4.10
CA TYR A 50 -4.02 17.69 3.92
C TYR A 50 -4.94 17.66 5.15
N LEU A 51 -5.13 16.48 5.75
CA LEU A 51 -5.92 16.33 6.97
C LEU A 51 -5.32 17.13 8.13
N ASN A 52 -4.01 17.05 8.34
CA ASN A 52 -3.34 17.72 9.44
C ASN A 52 -3.43 19.24 9.36
N ARG A 53 -3.40 19.81 8.15
CA ARG A 53 -3.65 21.25 7.96
C ARG A 53 -5.06 21.64 8.38
N TYR A 54 -6.05 20.80 8.05
CA TYR A 54 -7.44 21.01 8.47
C TYR A 54 -7.60 20.83 9.98
N LEU A 55 -7.09 19.75 10.57
CA LEU A 55 -7.15 19.49 12.01
C LEU A 55 -6.48 20.60 12.82
N ALA A 56 -5.32 21.10 12.37
CA ALA A 56 -4.65 22.23 13.00
C ALA A 56 -5.50 23.51 12.97
N ALA A 57 -6.18 23.80 11.85
CA ALA A 57 -7.09 24.93 11.75
C ALA A 57 -8.31 24.81 12.69
N GLU A 58 -8.71 23.58 13.01
CA GLU A 58 -9.77 23.26 13.98
C GLU A 58 -9.25 23.19 15.43
N GLY A 59 -7.94 23.34 15.68
CA GLY A 59 -7.36 23.17 17.01
C GLY A 59 -7.35 21.71 17.51
N ALA A 60 -7.45 20.75 16.60
CA ALA A 60 -7.35 19.32 16.87
C ALA A 60 -5.90 18.81 16.70
N TYR A 61 -5.61 17.64 17.27
CA TYR A 61 -4.32 16.98 17.10
C TYR A 61 -4.14 16.45 15.68
N ALA A 62 -2.89 16.44 15.20
CA ALA A 62 -2.53 15.76 13.96
C ALA A 62 -2.88 14.27 14.02
N VAL A 63 -3.20 13.69 12.86
CA VAL A 63 -3.46 12.25 12.69
C VAL A 63 -2.22 11.45 13.04
N LEU A 64 -2.39 10.35 13.77
CA LEU A 64 -1.34 9.39 14.05
C LEU A 64 -1.32 8.31 12.96
N SER A 65 -0.21 8.17 12.24
CA SER A 65 -0.07 7.08 11.26
C SER A 65 0.39 5.80 11.95
N VAL A 66 -0.41 4.74 11.84
CA VAL A 66 -0.14 3.42 12.42
C VAL A 66 -0.21 2.36 11.31
N PRO A 67 0.88 1.68 10.97
CA PRO A 67 0.87 0.70 9.89
C PRO A 67 0.10 -0.56 10.28
N ILE A 68 -0.60 -1.13 9.31
CA ILE A 68 -1.10 -2.51 9.37
C ILE A 68 -0.04 -3.40 8.75
N LEU A 69 0.59 -4.25 9.56
CA LEU A 69 1.62 -5.17 9.12
C LEU A 69 1.01 -6.49 8.71
N LYS A 70 1.39 -6.96 7.52
CA LYS A 70 1.06 -8.31 7.03
C LYS A 70 2.07 -9.32 7.60
N ALA A 71 1.57 -10.42 8.18
CA ALA A 71 2.43 -11.45 8.77
C ALA A 71 3.27 -12.24 7.74
N THR A 72 2.89 -12.22 6.46
CA THR A 72 3.57 -12.94 5.37
C THR A 72 4.37 -12.00 4.47
N SER A 73 5.62 -12.38 4.15
CA SER A 73 6.50 -11.62 3.26
C SER A 73 6.15 -11.79 1.78
N ALA A 74 6.52 -10.81 0.94
CA ALA A 74 6.21 -10.81 -0.49
C ALA A 74 6.85 -11.97 -1.27
N SER A 75 7.92 -12.59 -0.73
CA SER A 75 8.57 -13.76 -1.33
C SER A 75 7.82 -15.07 -1.07
N GLN A 76 7.01 -15.12 0.01
CA GLN A 76 6.22 -16.29 0.41
C GLN A 76 4.83 -16.32 -0.23
N SER A 77 4.32 -15.19 -0.74
CA SER A 77 2.96 -15.09 -1.28
C SER A 77 2.73 -15.79 -2.63
N GLY A 78 3.71 -16.55 -3.15
CA GLY A 78 3.60 -17.24 -4.44
C GLY A 78 3.31 -16.30 -5.61
N ASP A 79 3.20 -16.84 -6.83
CA ASP A 79 2.69 -16.08 -7.95
C ASP A 79 1.16 -16.08 -7.92
N TYR A 80 0.59 -15.04 -7.29
CA TYR A 80 -0.85 -14.75 -7.31
C TYR A 80 -1.48 -14.93 -8.70
N ALA A 81 -0.74 -14.61 -9.76
CA ALA A 81 -1.21 -14.68 -11.14
C ALA A 81 -1.54 -16.11 -11.62
N THR A 82 -0.97 -17.15 -11.00
CA THR A 82 -1.16 -18.55 -11.41
C THR A 82 -2.02 -19.36 -10.43
N MET A 83 -2.55 -18.73 -9.37
CA MET A 83 -3.35 -19.40 -8.36
C MET A 83 -4.82 -19.55 -8.79
N SER A 84 -5.43 -20.70 -8.46
CA SER A 84 -6.87 -20.88 -8.61
C SER A 84 -7.65 -19.95 -7.67
N ASP A 85 -8.93 -19.69 -7.95
CA ASP A 85 -9.76 -18.84 -7.09
C ASP A 85 -9.89 -19.42 -5.66
N ALA A 86 -9.92 -20.75 -5.53
CA ALA A 86 -9.96 -21.43 -4.24
C ALA A 86 -8.63 -21.29 -3.46
N ASP A 87 -7.48 -21.37 -4.13
CA ASP A 87 -6.18 -21.15 -3.50
C ASP A 87 -5.99 -19.68 -3.09
N ARG A 88 -6.50 -18.75 -3.91
CA ARG A 88 -6.54 -17.32 -3.57
C ARG A 88 -7.39 -17.07 -2.32
N GLU A 89 -8.59 -17.65 -2.24
CA GLU A 89 -9.44 -17.55 -1.06
C GLU A 89 -8.77 -18.13 0.18
N ASN A 90 -8.13 -19.29 0.08
CA ASN A 90 -7.41 -19.90 1.21
C ASN A 90 -6.21 -19.05 1.67
N LEU A 91 -5.46 -18.47 0.74
CA LEU A 91 -4.32 -17.60 1.09
C LEU A 91 -4.81 -16.30 1.73
N MET A 92 -5.90 -15.71 1.21
CA MET A 92 -6.55 -14.53 1.82
C MET A 92 -7.17 -14.83 3.18
N ASN A 93 -7.74 -16.03 3.37
CA ASN A 93 -8.31 -16.46 4.65
C ASN A 93 -7.23 -16.68 5.73
N ASN A 94 -5.98 -16.90 5.32
CA ASN A 94 -4.80 -17.03 6.16
C ASN A 94 -3.95 -15.74 6.23
N GLU A 95 -4.38 -14.64 5.60
CA GLU A 95 -3.73 -13.33 5.77
C GLU A 95 -4.05 -12.78 7.15
N HIS A 96 -3.06 -12.84 8.03
CA HIS A 96 -3.11 -12.20 9.34
C HIS A 96 -2.50 -10.81 9.28
N PHE A 97 -3.29 -9.83 9.67
CA PHE A 97 -2.87 -8.46 9.85
C PHE A 97 -2.64 -8.16 11.34
N THR A 98 -1.61 -7.39 11.62
CA THR A 98 -1.25 -6.96 12.98
C THR A 98 -0.98 -5.46 12.99
N PHE A 99 -1.23 -4.79 14.12
CA PHE A 99 -0.97 -3.38 14.31
C PHE A 99 -0.79 -3.07 15.80
N ASP A 100 -0.22 -1.91 16.12
CA ASP A 100 -0.11 -1.46 17.51
C ASP A 100 -1.48 -1.00 18.04
N ARG A 101 -2.11 -1.87 18.80
CA ARG A 101 -3.44 -1.65 19.39
C ARG A 101 -3.44 -0.54 20.45
N GLN A 102 -2.34 -0.39 21.18
CA GLN A 102 -2.23 0.63 22.23
C GLN A 102 -2.13 2.02 21.59
N ALA A 103 -1.43 2.13 20.47
CA ALA A 103 -1.28 3.38 19.73
C ALA A 103 -2.62 3.99 19.28
N ILE A 104 -3.62 3.17 18.95
CA ILE A 104 -4.91 3.63 18.41
C ILE A 104 -6.05 3.67 19.44
N GLN A 105 -5.77 3.42 20.72
CA GLN A 105 -6.80 3.33 21.75
C GLN A 105 -7.55 4.67 21.91
N GLY A 106 -8.88 4.62 21.84
CA GLY A 106 -9.75 5.80 21.94
C GLY A 106 -9.70 6.74 20.73
N MET A 107 -9.06 6.33 19.63
CA MET A 107 -9.02 7.08 18.38
C MET A 107 -10.05 6.56 17.39
N VAL A 108 -10.50 7.43 16.49
CA VAL A 108 -11.20 7.03 15.27
C VAL A 108 -10.16 6.60 14.24
N VAL A 109 -10.30 5.38 13.73
CA VAL A 109 -9.41 4.79 12.74
C VAL A 109 -9.90 5.11 11.33
N LEU A 110 -9.01 5.65 10.51
CA LEU A 110 -9.18 5.90 9.09
C LEU A 110 -8.31 4.89 8.32
N ASN A 111 -8.90 3.76 7.96
CA ASN A 111 -8.23 2.77 7.13
C ASN A 111 -8.28 3.20 5.66
N LEU A 112 -7.12 3.39 5.04
CA LEU A 112 -7.00 3.89 3.67
C LEU A 112 -6.56 2.77 2.73
N ASP A 113 -7.10 2.79 1.52
CA ASP A 113 -6.65 1.95 0.42
C ASP A 113 -6.79 2.68 -0.91
N ASP A 114 -6.11 2.21 -1.96
CA ASP A 114 -6.19 2.84 -3.27
C ASP A 114 -7.54 2.55 -3.95
N ILE A 115 -7.91 1.29 -4.17
CA ILE A 115 -9.08 0.94 -4.96
C ILE A 115 -9.91 -0.16 -4.29
N TYR A 116 -11.21 0.11 -4.14
CA TYR A 116 -12.18 -0.94 -3.80
C TYR A 116 -12.67 -1.65 -5.08
N ILE A 117 -12.27 -2.92 -5.25
CA ILE A 117 -12.80 -3.80 -6.31
C ILE A 117 -13.79 -4.81 -5.72
N THR A 118 -13.30 -5.90 -5.12
CA THR A 118 -14.13 -6.96 -4.54
C THR A 118 -14.41 -6.76 -3.05
N GLY A 119 -13.65 -5.88 -2.39
CA GLY A 119 -13.63 -5.74 -0.93
C GLY A 119 -12.89 -6.86 -0.20
N GLY A 120 -12.12 -7.71 -0.89
CA GLY A 120 -11.37 -8.80 -0.25
C GLY A 120 -10.39 -8.31 0.81
N HIS A 121 -9.59 -7.29 0.49
CA HIS A 121 -8.66 -6.66 1.43
C HIS A 121 -9.39 -6.04 2.64
N GLU A 122 -10.49 -5.32 2.38
CA GLU A 122 -11.36 -4.77 3.43
C GLU A 122 -11.89 -5.86 4.35
N ARG A 123 -12.39 -6.99 3.80
CA ARG A 123 -12.90 -8.11 4.60
C ARG A 123 -11.84 -8.69 5.52
N ALA A 124 -10.60 -8.81 5.05
CA ALA A 124 -9.50 -9.33 5.84
C ALA A 124 -9.13 -8.38 7.00
N ILE A 125 -9.02 -7.08 6.75
CA ILE A 125 -8.80 -6.07 7.82
C ILE A 125 -9.99 -6.03 8.80
N ARG A 126 -11.23 -6.08 8.29
CA ARG A 126 -12.44 -6.14 9.13
C ARG A 126 -12.43 -7.34 10.06
N ARG A 127 -11.93 -8.50 9.60
CA ARG A 127 -11.80 -9.69 10.44
C ARG A 127 -10.89 -9.41 11.63
N THR A 128 -9.73 -8.78 11.41
CA THR A 128 -8.81 -8.39 12.49
C THR A 128 -9.50 -7.48 13.51
N PHE A 129 -10.25 -6.45 13.08
CA PHE A 129 -11.00 -5.59 14.01
C PHE A 129 -12.17 -6.30 14.70
N LYS A 130 -12.79 -7.30 14.08
CA LYS A 130 -13.80 -8.16 14.71
C LYS A 130 -13.19 -9.03 15.82
N GLU A 131 -11.99 -9.54 15.60
CA GLU A 131 -11.23 -10.30 16.62
C GLU A 131 -10.89 -9.40 17.83
N GLU A 132 -10.51 -8.14 17.59
CA GLU A 132 -10.33 -7.14 18.67
C GLU A 132 -11.63 -6.89 19.44
N THR A 133 -12.74 -6.74 18.71
CA THR A 133 -14.08 -6.54 19.30
C THR A 133 -14.49 -7.73 20.17
N ALA A 134 -14.27 -8.95 19.69
CA ALA A 134 -14.53 -10.17 20.45
C ALA A 134 -13.68 -10.29 21.72
N ALA A 135 -12.50 -9.65 21.73
CA ALA A 135 -11.62 -9.56 22.88
C ALA A 135 -11.87 -8.31 23.76
N GLY A 136 -13.02 -7.65 23.60
CA GLY A 136 -13.45 -6.50 24.41
C GLY A 136 -12.82 -5.16 24.03
N ARG A 137 -12.19 -5.07 22.85
CA ARG A 137 -11.56 -3.84 22.35
C ARG A 137 -12.33 -3.31 21.16
N HIS A 138 -13.02 -2.19 21.36
CA HIS A 138 -13.85 -1.56 20.34
C HIS A 138 -13.09 -0.42 19.67
N HIS A 139 -13.14 -0.37 18.35
CA HIS A 139 -12.55 0.68 17.53
C HIS A 139 -13.58 1.18 16.51
N ASP A 140 -13.72 2.50 16.39
CA ASP A 140 -14.51 3.12 15.33
C ASP A 140 -13.67 3.20 14.06
N VAL A 141 -13.96 2.36 13.06
CA VAL A 141 -13.15 2.22 11.85
C VAL A 141 -13.93 2.66 10.61
N TYR A 142 -13.38 3.66 9.91
CA TYR A 142 -13.85 4.10 8.60
C TYR A 142 -12.91 3.61 7.50
N TYR A 143 -13.48 3.09 6.42
CA TYR A 143 -12.76 2.59 5.26
C TYR A 143 -12.87 3.60 4.12
N LEU A 144 -11.73 4.17 3.72
CA LEU A 144 -11.65 5.25 2.72
C LEU A 144 -10.85 4.78 1.51
N TYR A 145 -11.38 5.07 0.32
CA TYR A 145 -10.83 4.61 -0.96
C TYR A 145 -10.65 5.77 -1.94
N ILE A 146 -9.63 5.69 -2.82
CA ILE A 146 -9.47 6.62 -3.95
C ILE A 146 -10.54 6.37 -5.02
N ALA A 147 -10.78 5.09 -5.32
CA ALA A 147 -11.79 4.72 -6.31
C ALA A 147 -12.54 3.47 -5.87
N LYS A 148 -13.76 3.31 -6.37
CA LYS A 148 -14.57 2.11 -6.18
C LYS A 148 -15.12 1.65 -7.52
N LEU A 149 -14.98 0.35 -7.82
CA LEU A 149 -15.67 -0.27 -8.94
C LEU A 149 -17.17 -0.31 -8.63
N ALA A 150 -17.94 0.61 -9.22
CA ALA A 150 -19.37 0.75 -8.95
C ALA A 150 -20.22 -0.36 -9.62
N ASN A 151 -19.79 -0.85 -10.78
CA ASN A 151 -20.51 -1.86 -11.54
C ASN A 151 -20.07 -3.27 -11.12
N THR A 152 -20.91 -3.94 -10.33
CA THR A 152 -20.66 -5.30 -9.83
C THR A 152 -20.72 -6.40 -10.90
N LYS A 153 -21.14 -6.07 -12.13
CA LYS A 153 -21.13 -6.99 -13.28
C LYS A 153 -19.77 -7.06 -13.97
N ILE A 154 -18.85 -6.16 -13.65
CA ILE A 154 -17.49 -6.18 -14.20
C ILE A 154 -16.69 -7.24 -13.46
N ASP A 155 -16.04 -8.11 -14.22
CA ASP A 155 -15.15 -9.15 -13.70
C ASP A 155 -14.07 -8.51 -12.79
N PRO A 156 -13.92 -8.97 -11.54
CA PRO A 156 -12.84 -8.56 -10.63
C PRO A 156 -11.43 -8.61 -11.22
N ALA A 157 -11.18 -9.48 -12.21
CA ALA A 157 -9.93 -9.52 -12.96
C ALA A 157 -9.59 -8.18 -13.65
N ILE A 158 -10.54 -7.24 -13.75
CA ILE A 158 -10.29 -5.86 -14.13
C ILE A 158 -9.20 -5.20 -13.28
N GLU A 159 -9.05 -5.58 -12.00
CA GLU A 159 -7.97 -5.08 -11.14
C GLU A 159 -6.61 -5.49 -11.69
N THR A 160 -6.44 -6.78 -11.97
CA THR A 160 -5.25 -7.33 -12.62
C THR A 160 -5.01 -6.65 -13.96
N ARG A 161 -6.06 -6.48 -14.78
CA ARG A 161 -5.96 -5.81 -16.07
C ARG A 161 -5.54 -4.35 -15.92
N LEU A 162 -6.08 -3.58 -14.99
CA LEU A 162 -5.65 -2.20 -14.74
C LEU A 162 -4.20 -2.16 -14.27
N ASN A 163 -3.81 -3.12 -13.42
CA ASN A 163 -2.45 -3.27 -12.94
C ASN A 163 -1.45 -3.70 -14.03
N GLU A 164 -1.91 -4.30 -15.14
CA GLU A 164 -1.08 -4.78 -16.27
C GLU A 164 -1.13 -3.86 -17.51
N VAL A 165 -2.30 -3.29 -17.82
CA VAL A 165 -2.58 -2.43 -18.98
C VAL A 165 -2.05 -1.02 -18.78
N ALA A 166 -2.10 -0.49 -17.55
CA ALA A 166 -1.53 0.82 -17.25
C ALA A 166 0.00 0.82 -17.24
N VAL A 167 0.64 -0.34 -17.48
CA VAL A 167 2.09 -0.42 -17.32
C VAL A 167 2.80 0.00 -18.59
N PRO A 168 3.64 1.05 -18.51
CA PRO A 168 4.39 1.52 -19.65
C PRO A 168 5.20 0.40 -20.30
N GLN A 169 5.42 0.49 -21.61
CA GLN A 169 6.41 -0.35 -22.25
C GLN A 169 7.76 -0.08 -21.57
N PHE A 170 8.67 -1.05 -21.57
CA PHE A 170 9.91 -0.92 -20.79
C PHE A 170 10.71 0.36 -21.13
N LYS A 171 10.58 0.84 -22.37
CA LYS A 171 11.11 2.09 -22.91
C LYS A 171 10.60 3.37 -22.21
N ASP A 172 9.38 3.33 -21.67
CA ASP A 172 8.71 4.48 -21.06
C ASP A 172 9.06 4.61 -19.56
N PHE A 173 9.74 3.61 -18.96
CA PHE A 173 10.14 3.68 -17.55
C PHE A 173 11.19 4.75 -17.27
N LYS A 174 12.01 5.13 -18.24
CA LYS A 174 13.04 6.15 -18.04
C LYS A 174 12.43 7.47 -17.53
N SER A 175 11.42 7.98 -18.23
CA SER A 175 10.77 9.25 -17.86
C SER A 175 10.06 9.18 -16.51
N ILE A 176 9.53 8.00 -16.15
CA ILE A 176 8.89 7.77 -14.86
C ILE A 176 9.91 7.71 -13.74
N ILE A 177 10.99 6.93 -13.91
CA ILE A 177 12.05 6.74 -12.91
C ILE A 177 12.79 8.05 -12.62
N GLU A 178 13.02 8.85 -13.66
CA GLU A 178 13.68 10.16 -13.55
C GLU A 178 12.72 11.27 -13.11
N GLY A 179 11.44 10.96 -12.93
CA GLY A 179 10.46 11.87 -12.36
C GLY A 179 10.79 12.21 -10.90
N PRO A 180 10.52 13.44 -10.46
CA PRO A 180 10.90 13.92 -9.12
C PRO A 180 10.20 13.19 -7.96
N MET A 181 9.07 12.53 -8.25
CA MET A 181 8.23 11.86 -7.26
C MET A 181 8.27 10.33 -7.40
N PHE A 182 9.24 9.78 -8.14
CA PHE A 182 9.33 8.34 -8.32
C PHE A 182 9.72 7.62 -7.02
N ILE A 183 8.98 6.57 -6.70
CA ILE A 183 9.21 5.72 -5.54
C ILE A 183 9.34 4.27 -6.02
N ILE A 184 10.35 3.56 -5.51
CA ILE A 184 10.53 2.12 -5.76
C ILE A 184 9.52 1.35 -4.90
N GLU A 185 8.38 1.00 -5.48
CA GLU A 185 7.35 0.18 -4.85
C GLU A 185 7.58 -1.32 -5.06
N ASN A 186 6.97 -2.15 -4.22
CA ASN A 186 7.11 -3.61 -4.30
C ASN A 186 6.76 -4.18 -5.69
N ARG A 187 5.67 -3.70 -6.30
CA ARG A 187 5.23 -4.18 -7.62
C ARG A 187 6.22 -3.79 -8.72
N PHE A 188 6.83 -2.62 -8.61
CA PHE A 188 7.89 -2.18 -9.52
C PHE A 188 9.12 -3.09 -9.42
N VAL A 189 9.58 -3.42 -8.20
CA VAL A 189 10.70 -4.35 -7.99
C VAL A 189 10.41 -5.71 -8.60
N LYS A 190 9.23 -6.30 -8.31
CA LYS A 190 8.83 -7.60 -8.87
C LYS A 190 8.81 -7.58 -10.40
N ARG A 191 8.35 -6.48 -11.02
CA ARG A 191 8.39 -6.32 -12.49
C ARG A 191 9.81 -6.27 -13.03
N MET A 192 10.69 -5.48 -12.43
CA MET A 192 12.09 -5.40 -12.85
C MET A 192 12.78 -6.77 -12.76
N LEU A 193 12.54 -7.52 -11.68
CA LEU A 193 13.12 -8.86 -11.51
C LEU A 193 12.58 -9.90 -12.49
N LYS A 194 11.37 -9.72 -13.03
CA LYS A 194 10.77 -10.61 -14.04
C LYS A 194 10.98 -10.18 -15.49
N ALA A 195 11.56 -9.00 -15.73
CA ALA A 195 11.80 -8.47 -17.07
C ALA A 195 12.81 -9.31 -17.86
N GLY A 196 12.82 -9.17 -19.19
CA GLY A 196 13.93 -9.71 -19.99
C GLY A 196 15.25 -9.07 -19.58
N SER A 197 16.30 -9.86 -19.32
CA SER A 197 17.57 -9.32 -18.81
C SER A 197 18.22 -8.29 -19.75
N VAL A 198 18.01 -8.43 -21.06
CA VAL A 198 18.47 -7.45 -22.06
C VAL A 198 17.73 -6.12 -21.92
N GLU A 199 16.41 -6.16 -21.76
CA GLU A 199 15.58 -4.96 -21.57
C GLU A 199 15.93 -4.25 -20.25
N LEU A 200 16.07 -5.02 -19.17
CA LEU A 200 16.46 -4.49 -17.86
C LEU A 200 17.83 -3.80 -17.92
N LYS A 201 18.81 -4.46 -18.53
CA LYS A 201 20.15 -3.87 -18.72
C LYS A 201 20.07 -2.61 -19.57
N GLY A 202 19.29 -2.61 -20.64
CA GLY A 202 19.08 -1.46 -21.51
C GLY A 202 18.50 -0.26 -20.75
N LEU A 203 17.42 -0.46 -20.00
CA LEU A 203 16.81 0.57 -19.16
C LEU A 203 17.81 1.14 -18.16
N LEU A 204 18.42 0.28 -17.33
CA LEU A 204 19.36 0.71 -16.30
C LEU A 204 20.56 1.47 -16.89
N SER A 205 21.03 1.08 -18.08
CA SER A 205 22.14 1.77 -18.76
C SER A 205 21.73 3.11 -19.37
N SER A 206 20.43 3.30 -19.66
CA SER A 206 19.90 4.55 -20.22
C SER A 206 19.60 5.63 -19.19
N LEU A 207 19.46 5.27 -17.90
CA LEU A 207 19.16 6.21 -16.82
C LEU A 207 20.35 7.15 -16.55
N ASN A 208 20.08 8.43 -16.32
CA ASN A 208 21.11 9.43 -15.99
C ASN A 208 21.96 9.02 -14.76
N HIS A 209 21.35 8.30 -13.81
CA HIS A 209 21.99 7.80 -12.59
C HIS A 209 21.85 6.28 -12.45
N GLY A 210 22.02 5.54 -13.56
CA GLY A 210 21.75 4.10 -13.65
C GLY A 210 22.42 3.22 -12.58
N LYS A 211 23.71 3.42 -12.31
CA LYS A 211 24.45 2.67 -11.27
C LYS A 211 23.85 2.88 -9.87
N ALA A 212 23.59 4.13 -9.50
CA ALA A 212 22.99 4.47 -8.20
C ALA A 212 21.56 3.94 -8.10
N PHE A 213 20.78 4.03 -9.18
CA PHE A 213 19.44 3.46 -9.25
C PHE A 213 19.46 1.93 -9.10
N ALA A 214 20.40 1.24 -9.76
CA ALA A 214 20.58 -0.20 -9.62
C ALA A 214 20.89 -0.60 -8.18
N GLY A 215 21.71 0.18 -7.45
CA GLY A 215 21.94 -0.02 -6.02
C GLY A 215 20.65 0.05 -5.20
N ARG A 216 19.87 1.13 -5.36
CA ARG A 216 18.57 1.27 -4.66
C ARG A 216 17.58 0.15 -5.02
N LEU A 217 17.56 -0.29 -6.28
CA LEU A 217 16.72 -1.39 -6.74
C LEU A 217 17.16 -2.74 -6.14
N TYR A 218 18.48 -2.96 -6.01
CA TYR A 218 19.03 -4.13 -5.35
C TYR A 218 18.63 -4.17 -3.87
N ASP A 219 18.85 -3.08 -3.14
CA ASP A 219 18.50 -2.98 -1.72
C ASP A 219 17.00 -3.17 -1.49
N ALA A 220 16.17 -2.59 -2.37
CA ALA A 220 14.72 -2.80 -2.34
C ALA A 220 14.34 -4.27 -2.58
N ALA A 221 15.04 -4.97 -3.46
CA ALA A 221 14.84 -6.40 -3.69
C ALA A 221 15.24 -7.25 -2.47
N ILE A 222 16.35 -6.90 -1.80
CA ILE A 222 16.77 -7.55 -0.56
C ILE A 222 15.75 -7.32 0.56
N LYS A 223 15.26 -6.08 0.72
CA LYS A 223 14.30 -5.68 1.75
C LYS A 223 12.97 -6.44 1.68
N ASN A 224 12.62 -6.97 0.51
CA ASN A 224 11.43 -7.81 0.28
C ASN A 224 11.76 -9.30 0.11
N ASP A 225 12.95 -9.73 0.54
CA ASP A 225 13.39 -11.13 0.55
C ASP A 225 13.43 -11.80 -0.84
N PHE A 226 13.52 -11.04 -1.93
CA PHE A 226 13.58 -11.63 -3.28
C PHE A 226 14.86 -12.44 -3.51
N HIS A 227 15.90 -12.24 -2.70
CA HIS A 227 17.11 -13.06 -2.66
C HIS A 227 16.87 -14.47 -2.09
N MET A 228 15.87 -14.61 -1.23
CA MET A 228 15.41 -15.89 -0.69
C MET A 228 14.39 -16.58 -1.60
N GLY A 229 13.80 -15.84 -2.54
CA GLY A 229 12.80 -16.34 -3.49
C GLY A 229 13.33 -17.37 -4.49
N GLY A 230 12.40 -18.06 -5.16
CA GLY A 230 12.70 -19.11 -6.14
C GLY A 230 13.59 -18.68 -7.32
N ASN A 231 14.01 -19.66 -8.13
CA ASN A 231 15.02 -19.47 -9.19
C ASN A 231 14.68 -18.39 -10.24
N ALA A 232 13.41 -17.99 -10.37
CA ALA A 232 12.95 -17.00 -11.35
C ALA A 232 13.56 -15.59 -11.17
N TYR A 233 13.92 -15.18 -9.95
CA TYR A 233 14.43 -13.81 -9.71
C TYR A 233 15.97 -13.72 -9.76
N LYS A 234 16.67 -14.85 -9.57
CA LYS A 234 18.13 -14.90 -9.43
C LYS A 234 18.89 -14.27 -10.62
N PRO A 235 18.51 -14.48 -11.90
CA PRO A 235 19.26 -13.91 -13.01
C PRO A 235 19.31 -12.38 -12.98
N ASN A 236 18.14 -11.75 -12.85
CA ASN A 236 18.04 -10.29 -12.83
C ASN A 236 18.55 -9.69 -11.53
N LEU A 237 18.43 -10.39 -10.39
CA LEU A 237 19.03 -9.93 -9.14
C LEU A 237 20.56 -9.85 -9.24
N LYS A 238 21.21 -10.85 -9.88
CA LYS A 238 22.66 -10.83 -10.16
C LYS A 238 23.04 -9.71 -11.13
N LEU A 239 22.25 -9.50 -12.19
CA LEU A 239 22.46 -8.41 -13.14
C LEU A 239 22.43 -7.04 -12.45
N ILE A 240 21.39 -6.78 -11.65
CA ILE A 240 21.23 -5.52 -10.93
C ILE A 240 22.41 -5.30 -9.97
N LYS A 241 22.81 -6.33 -9.22
CA LYS A 241 23.97 -6.29 -8.32
C LYS A 241 25.25 -5.88 -9.06
N ALA A 242 25.53 -6.53 -10.20
CA ALA A 242 26.69 -6.22 -11.02
C ALA A 242 26.66 -4.79 -11.57
N MET A 243 25.49 -4.32 -12.03
CA MET A 243 25.32 -2.94 -12.52
C MET A 243 25.46 -1.88 -11.41
N ALA A 244 25.12 -2.23 -10.17
CA ALA A 244 25.34 -1.40 -9.00
C ALA A 244 26.83 -1.34 -8.58
N GLY A 245 27.64 -2.33 -8.98
CA GLY A 245 29.02 -2.49 -8.55
C GLY A 245 29.14 -3.02 -7.11
N LEU A 246 28.21 -3.90 -6.70
CA LEU A 246 28.12 -4.55 -5.39
C LEU A 246 28.54 -6.03 -5.45
#